data_AF-A0A1X1I050-F1
#
_entry.id   AF-A0A1X1I050-F1
#
_cell.length_a   1.000
_cell.length_b   1.000
_cell.length_c   1.000
_cell.angle_alpha   90.00
_cell.angle_beta   90.00
_cell.angle_gamma   90.00
#
_symmetry.space_group_name_H-M   'P 1'
#
loop_
_entity.id
_entity.type
_entity.pdbx_description
1 polymer ?
#
loop_
_entity_poly.entity_id
_entity_poly.type
_entity_poly.pdbx_seq_one_letter_code
_entity_poly.pdbx_strand_id
1 'polypeptide(L)'
;MSKENPLSHHEQLRYDYLFKNIHYLNDRERREFDYLQQKMAGPKSEVHHFYQEEKEETWGRDIDLPTYGSRSRSKRREKVAPLPKVKKKKRRIRFKRILTWFLLLITCVAAGMIFMFLRGFQSAANPTNKPADAKAAQVEVFNGQDTKDGVNILVMGTDGRIGQNSAETRTDTIMVLNVSGSDKKIKLVSFMRDNLVYIDGYSKIVNGQKQTDNKLNVAYELGEQEGQKGAEMVRKVLKDNFDLDIKYYALVDFQAFATAIDTLFPDGVTIDAQFSTLNGQPLTEATVGDDLHATETESPTQTIKVGKQQMNGSTLLNYARFRDDDEGDYGRTKRQQQVMSAVLEQVKDPTKLFTGSEALGKVFAMTSTNLPYSFLLTNGLSVIEGAQNGIERLTIPELGDWVDDYDVYGGQALLVDQNKYKTKLAQMGMR
;
A
#
# COMPACT_ATOMS: atom_id res chain seq x y z
N MET A 1 -40.54 45.37 2.49
CA MET A 1 -39.13 45.77 2.26
C MET A 1 -38.30 45.17 3.38
N SER A 2 -37.28 44.40 3.01
CA SER A 2 -36.45 43.57 3.89
C SER A 2 -35.82 44.37 5.03
N LYS A 3 -36.05 43.95 6.28
CA LYS A 3 -35.31 44.45 7.43
C LYS A 3 -33.85 44.02 7.24
N GLU A 4 -32.97 44.97 6.97
CA GLU A 4 -31.53 44.72 6.98
C GLU A 4 -31.13 44.18 8.37
N ASN A 5 -30.35 43.11 8.39
CA ASN A 5 -29.82 42.54 9.62
C ASN A 5 -28.96 43.62 10.31
N PRO A 6 -29.24 44.01 11.57
CA PRO A 6 -28.46 45.03 12.28
C PRO A 6 -27.01 44.59 12.60
N LEU A 7 -26.69 43.31 12.39
CA LEU A 7 -25.34 42.80 12.49
C LEU A 7 -24.62 42.89 11.14
N SER A 8 -23.36 43.34 11.17
CA SER A 8 -22.46 43.16 10.03
C SER A 8 -22.22 41.66 9.75
N HIS A 9 -21.79 41.32 8.53
CA HIS A 9 -21.50 39.93 8.15
C HIS A 9 -20.55 39.21 9.13
N HIS A 10 -19.51 39.91 9.62
CA HIS A 10 -18.59 39.35 10.63
C HIS A 10 -19.24 39.15 12.00
N GLU A 11 -20.11 40.06 12.41
CA GLU A 11 -20.86 39.94 13.67
C GLU A 11 -21.89 38.81 13.60
N GLN A 12 -22.48 38.55 12.44
CA GLN A 12 -23.38 37.42 12.23
C GLN A 12 -22.64 36.08 12.34
N LEU A 13 -21.49 35.93 11.67
CA LEU A 13 -20.64 34.75 11.83
C LEU A 13 -20.17 34.55 13.27
N ARG A 14 -19.86 35.65 13.96
CA ARG A 14 -19.44 35.62 15.37
C ARG A 14 -20.61 35.22 16.29
N TYR A 15 -21.81 35.74 16.05
CA TYR A 15 -23.02 35.37 16.76
C TYR A 15 -23.33 33.88 16.57
N ASP A 16 -23.30 33.37 15.34
CA ASP A 16 -23.56 31.96 15.03
C ASP A 16 -22.56 31.02 15.71
N TYR A 17 -21.28 31.42 15.73
CA TYR A 17 -20.24 30.68 16.45
C TYR A 17 -20.50 30.65 17.96
N LEU A 18 -20.81 31.79 18.56
CA LEU A 18 -21.07 31.88 20.01
C LEU A 18 -22.35 31.11 20.39
N PHE A 19 -23.40 31.18 19.56
CA PHE A 19 -24.65 30.46 19.75
C PHE A 19 -24.45 28.93 19.73
N LYS A 20 -23.66 28.42 18.76
CA LYS A 20 -23.33 26.97 18.69
C LYS A 20 -22.53 26.48 19.88
N ASN A 21 -21.78 27.36 20.56
CA ASN A 21 -20.89 27.02 21.66
C ASN A 21 -21.37 27.58 23.01
N ILE A 22 -22.66 27.89 23.14
CA ILE A 22 -23.26 28.62 24.28
C ILE A 22 -22.93 28.00 25.66
N HIS A 23 -22.72 26.68 25.72
CA HIS A 23 -22.38 25.94 26.94
C HIS A 23 -20.90 26.04 27.34
N TYR A 24 -20.01 26.46 26.42
CA TYR A 24 -18.55 26.47 26.61
C TYR A 24 -17.95 27.88 26.59
N LEU A 25 -18.79 28.92 26.57
CA LEU A 25 -18.35 30.32 26.53
C LEU A 25 -17.74 30.75 27.86
N ASN A 26 -16.59 31.42 27.79
CA ASN A 26 -16.00 32.14 28.93
C ASN A 26 -16.74 33.47 29.20
N ASP A 27 -16.50 34.12 30.34
CA ASP A 27 -17.21 35.36 30.74
C ASP A 27 -17.14 36.50 29.71
N ARG A 28 -16.04 36.58 28.97
CA ARG A 28 -15.88 37.61 27.93
C ARG A 28 -16.76 37.30 26.73
N GLU A 29 -16.80 36.03 26.32
CA GLU A 29 -17.60 35.56 25.19
C GLU A 29 -19.09 35.57 25.51
N ARG A 30 -19.49 35.32 26.76
CA ARG A 30 -20.88 35.48 27.21
C ARG A 30 -21.35 36.93 27.06
N ARG A 31 -20.57 37.89 27.55
CA ARG A 31 -20.88 39.33 27.37
C ARG A 31 -20.90 39.77 25.91
N GLU A 32 -20.03 39.19 25.09
CA GLU A 32 -20.01 39.43 23.65
C GLU A 32 -21.27 38.88 22.97
N PHE A 33 -21.71 37.68 23.35
CA PHE A 33 -22.94 37.07 22.88
C PHE A 33 -24.17 37.91 23.28
N ASP A 34 -24.26 38.34 24.54
CA ASP A 34 -25.34 39.19 25.04
C ASP A 34 -25.40 40.52 24.28
N TYR A 35 -24.24 41.15 24.02
CA TYR A 35 -24.16 42.38 23.23
C TYR A 35 -24.69 42.20 21.80
N LEU A 36 -24.31 41.11 21.13
CA LEU A 36 -24.77 40.81 19.77
C LEU A 36 -26.28 40.49 19.74
N GLN A 37 -26.79 39.81 20.77
CA GLN A 37 -28.21 39.51 20.92
C GLN A 37 -29.02 40.80 21.14
N GLN A 38 -28.53 41.72 21.98
CA GLN A 38 -29.17 43.02 22.21
C GLN A 38 -29.14 43.91 20.95
N LYS A 39 -28.03 43.87 20.21
CA LYS A 39 -27.89 44.57 18.92
C LYS A 39 -28.89 44.03 17.87
N MET A 40 -29.22 42.74 17.93
CA MET A 40 -30.22 42.11 17.06
C MET A 40 -31.66 42.44 17.46
N ALA A 41 -31.94 42.49 18.78
CA ALA A 41 -33.30 42.62 19.31
C ALA A 41 -33.80 44.08 19.39
N GLY A 42 -32.90 45.05 19.27
CA GLY A 42 -33.23 46.48 19.22
C GLY A 42 -33.60 47.08 20.58
N PRO A 43 -33.79 48.40 20.69
CA PRO A 43 -33.85 49.12 21.98
C PRO A 43 -35.10 48.87 22.84
N LYS A 44 -35.92 47.84 22.56
CA LYS A 44 -37.18 47.56 23.28
C LYS A 44 -37.46 46.07 23.54
N SER A 45 -36.45 45.24 23.74
CA SER A 45 -36.66 43.82 24.07
C SER A 45 -35.97 43.43 25.38
N GLU A 46 -36.74 42.96 26.34
CA GLU A 46 -36.24 42.21 27.49
C GLU A 46 -35.66 40.88 26.98
N VAL A 47 -34.34 40.71 27.09
CA VAL A 47 -33.67 39.46 26.73
C VAL A 47 -33.76 38.52 27.94
N HIS A 48 -34.43 37.38 27.76
CA HIS A 48 -34.46 36.31 28.75
C HIS A 48 -33.05 35.71 28.93
N HIS A 49 -32.48 35.87 30.12
CA HIS A 49 -31.22 35.23 30.50
C HIS A 49 -31.39 33.71 30.57
N PHE A 50 -30.69 32.99 29.68
CA PHE A 50 -30.70 31.52 29.65
C PHE A 50 -29.49 30.95 30.40
N TYR A 51 -29.29 31.36 31.66
CA TYR A 51 -28.31 30.71 32.53
C TYR A 51 -28.81 30.69 33.96
N GLN A 52 -28.90 29.49 34.50
CA GLN A 52 -29.24 29.20 35.89
C GLN A 52 -28.04 29.57 36.76
N GLU A 53 -28.19 30.60 37.61
CA GLU A 53 -27.21 31.01 38.61
C GLU A 53 -27.10 29.93 39.70
N GLU A 54 -25.91 29.35 39.85
CA GLU A 54 -25.50 28.76 41.13
C GLU A 54 -25.28 29.91 42.12
N LYS A 55 -26.01 29.86 43.23
CA LYS A 55 -25.95 30.81 44.33
C LYS A 55 -24.56 30.82 44.96
N GLU A 56 -23.91 31.99 44.98
CA GLU A 56 -23.03 32.37 46.08
C GLU A 56 -23.68 33.53 46.85
N GLU A 57 -24.04 33.26 48.10
CA GLU A 57 -24.44 34.25 49.09
C GLU A 57 -23.26 35.15 49.44
N THR A 58 -23.46 36.47 49.52
CA THR A 58 -22.97 37.29 50.65
C THR A 58 -23.39 38.77 50.55
N TRP A 59 -24.25 39.16 51.51
CA TRP A 59 -24.36 40.42 52.27
C TRP A 59 -24.32 41.81 51.61
N GLY A 60 -25.42 42.56 51.83
CA GLY A 60 -25.30 43.88 52.50
C GLY A 60 -25.58 45.15 51.66
N ARG A 61 -26.83 45.62 51.73
CA ARG A 61 -27.33 47.02 51.78
C ARG A 61 -26.31 48.17 51.58
N ASP A 62 -26.56 49.06 50.62
CA ASP A 62 -27.30 50.32 50.82
C ASP A 62 -27.31 51.14 49.52
N ILE A 63 -28.46 51.73 49.22
CA ILE A 63 -28.72 52.59 48.06
C ILE A 63 -28.30 54.02 48.43
N ASP A 64 -27.37 54.60 47.69
CA ASP A 64 -27.33 56.05 47.47
C ASP A 64 -26.60 56.39 46.16
N LEU A 65 -27.32 56.98 45.21
CA LEU A 65 -26.76 57.43 43.93
C LEU A 65 -26.07 58.80 44.11
N PRO A 66 -24.78 58.96 43.77
CA PRO A 66 -24.18 60.28 43.78
C PRO A 66 -24.56 61.09 42.52
N THR A 67 -24.95 62.34 42.77
CA THR A 67 -25.19 63.40 41.80
C THR A 67 -23.89 63.87 41.13
N TYR A 68 -23.90 64.02 39.81
CA TYR A 68 -22.76 64.56 39.06
C TYR A 68 -22.77 66.08 39.08
N GLY A 69 -21.79 66.68 39.79
CA GLY A 69 -21.42 68.07 39.62
C GLY A 69 -20.68 68.28 38.30
N SER A 70 -21.23 69.15 37.45
CA SER A 70 -20.57 69.67 36.26
C SER A 70 -19.34 70.49 36.66
N ARG A 71 -18.13 69.95 36.44
CA ARG A 71 -16.90 70.77 36.50
C ARG A 71 -15.99 70.56 35.31
N SER A 72 -15.74 71.70 34.69
CA SER A 72 -14.92 72.05 33.54
C SER A 72 -13.53 71.41 33.52
N ARG A 73 -13.14 70.99 32.31
CA ARG A 73 -11.74 70.85 31.88
C ARG A 73 -10.93 72.08 32.23
N SER A 74 -9.94 71.93 33.10
CA SER A 74 -8.72 72.76 33.12
C SER A 74 -7.80 72.30 34.25
N LYS A 75 -6.82 71.45 33.94
CA LYS A 75 -5.38 71.69 34.19
C LYS A 75 -4.56 70.39 34.19
N ARG A 76 -3.45 70.48 33.43
CA ARG A 76 -2.13 69.90 33.70
C ARG A 76 -2.02 68.37 33.74
N ARG A 77 -1.65 67.79 32.60
CA ARG A 77 -0.94 66.50 32.54
C ARG A 77 0.36 66.62 33.34
N GLU A 78 0.38 66.09 34.55
CA GLU A 78 1.61 65.57 35.14
C GLU A 78 1.92 64.23 34.44
N LYS A 79 3.13 64.13 33.88
CA LYS A 79 3.65 62.88 33.33
C LYS A 79 3.91 61.93 34.49
N VAL A 80 2.95 61.07 34.78
CA VAL A 80 3.19 59.87 35.60
C VAL A 80 4.19 59.00 34.84
N ALA A 81 5.35 58.75 35.45
CA ALA A 81 6.35 57.84 34.88
C ALA A 81 5.71 56.45 34.67
N PRO A 82 5.87 55.81 33.50
CA PRO A 82 5.28 54.51 33.27
C PRO A 82 5.89 53.50 34.24
N LEU A 83 5.05 52.84 35.04
CA LEU A 83 5.45 51.69 35.84
C LEU A 83 6.18 50.67 34.95
N PRO A 84 7.26 50.04 35.43
CA PRO A 84 8.03 49.11 34.62
C PRO A 84 7.12 47.97 34.16
N LYS A 85 6.88 47.87 32.85
CA LYS A 85 6.16 46.75 32.26
C LYS A 85 6.94 45.48 32.61
N VAL A 86 6.42 44.69 33.55
CA VAL A 86 6.92 43.34 33.82
C VAL A 86 6.81 42.57 32.50
N LYS A 87 7.94 42.37 31.82
CA LYS A 87 7.99 41.53 30.62
C LYS A 87 7.57 40.14 31.07
N LYS A 88 6.31 39.75 30.83
CA LYS A 88 5.89 38.35 30.94
C LYS A 88 6.83 37.57 30.01
N LYS A 89 7.79 36.84 30.59
CA LYS A 89 8.65 35.92 29.83
C LYS A 89 7.70 35.00 29.08
N LYS A 90 7.57 35.18 27.75
CA LYS A 90 6.87 34.22 26.91
C LYS A 90 7.51 32.88 27.24
N ARG A 91 6.76 31.95 27.83
CA ARG A 91 7.21 30.57 28.03
C ARG A 91 7.52 30.05 26.64
N ARG A 92 8.78 30.15 26.21
CA ARG A 92 9.27 29.37 25.07
C ARG A 92 9.15 27.94 25.55
N ILE A 93 8.01 27.31 25.24
CA ILE A 93 7.92 25.85 25.24
C ILE A 93 9.20 25.40 24.58
N ARG A 94 9.97 24.56 25.27
CA ARG A 94 11.27 24.11 24.80
C ARG A 94 11.00 23.19 23.61
N PHE A 95 10.70 23.76 22.45
CA PHE A 95 10.35 23.04 21.22
C PHE A 95 11.46 22.04 20.88
N LYS A 96 12.72 22.39 21.18
CA LYS A 96 13.86 21.47 21.13
C LYS A 96 13.70 20.24 22.02
N ARG A 97 13.17 20.36 23.24
CA ARG A 97 12.90 19.20 24.13
C ARG A 97 11.72 18.36 23.66
N ILE A 98 10.66 18.98 23.15
CA ILE A 98 9.54 18.25 22.57
C ILE A 98 10.00 17.48 21.33
N LEU A 99 10.76 18.13 20.46
CA LEU A 99 11.35 17.51 19.28
C LEU A 99 12.31 16.37 19.63
N THR A 100 13.15 16.51 20.67
CA THR A 100 14.02 15.40 21.10
C THR A 100 13.23 14.23 21.68
N TRP A 101 12.18 14.47 22.46
CA TRP A 101 11.33 13.39 22.97
C TRP A 101 10.54 12.71 21.85
N PHE A 102 10.09 13.48 20.86
CA PHE A 102 9.42 12.96 19.68
C PHE A 102 10.37 12.12 18.81
N LEU A 103 11.58 12.61 18.56
CA LEU A 103 12.62 11.85 17.84
C LEU A 103 12.97 10.56 18.59
N LEU A 104 13.11 10.64 19.92
CA LEU A 104 13.41 9.49 20.77
C LEU A 104 12.29 8.45 20.72
N LEU A 105 11.02 8.88 20.74
CA LEU A 105 9.86 8.00 20.57
C LEU A 105 9.89 7.31 19.20
N ILE A 106 10.14 8.05 18.12
CA ILE A 106 10.25 7.47 16.77
C ILE A 106 11.38 6.44 16.70
N THR A 107 12.54 6.75 17.29
CA THR A 107 13.67 5.80 17.30
C THR A 107 13.36 4.55 18.11
N CYS A 108 12.65 4.67 19.24
CA CYS A 108 12.22 3.51 20.03
C CYS A 108 11.21 2.65 19.27
N VAL A 109 10.25 3.25 18.57
CA VAL A 109 9.29 2.53 17.71
C VAL A 109 10.01 1.83 16.56
N ALA A 110 10.94 2.51 15.88
CA ALA A 110 11.75 1.92 14.82
C ALA A 110 12.60 0.74 15.32
N ALA A 111 13.24 0.88 16.49
CA ALA A 111 14.00 -0.21 17.10
C ALA A 111 13.10 -1.40 17.48
N GLY A 112 11.91 -1.13 18.01
CA GLY A 112 10.91 -2.17 18.32
C GLY A 112 10.44 -2.93 17.07
N MET A 113 10.19 -2.22 15.96
CA MET A 113 9.86 -2.85 14.68
C MET A 113 11.01 -3.72 14.14
N ILE A 114 12.24 -3.21 14.17
CA ILE A 114 13.42 -3.98 13.72
C ILE A 114 13.57 -5.24 14.58
N PHE A 115 13.38 -5.14 15.90
CA PHE A 115 13.42 -6.29 16.79
C PHE A 115 12.34 -7.32 16.45
N MET A 116 11.09 -6.89 16.25
CA MET A 116 9.99 -7.79 15.85
C MET A 116 10.25 -8.43 14.49
N PHE A 117 10.77 -7.68 13.52
CA PHE A 117 11.17 -8.20 12.21
C PHE A 117 12.25 -9.29 12.33
N LEU A 118 13.32 -9.01 13.07
CA LEU A 118 14.41 -9.97 13.29
C LEU A 118 13.90 -11.22 14.03
N ARG A 119 12.99 -11.05 14.99
CA ARG A 119 12.33 -12.16 15.68
C ARG A 119 11.54 -13.04 14.71
N GLY A 120 10.72 -12.44 13.84
CA GLY A 120 9.94 -13.17 12.84
C GLY A 120 10.82 -13.90 11.82
N PHE A 121 11.87 -13.22 11.36
CA PHE A 121 12.87 -13.80 10.46
C PHE A 121 13.59 -14.99 11.11
N GLN A 122 14.09 -14.83 12.33
CA GLN A 122 14.74 -15.92 13.06
C GLN A 122 13.78 -17.07 13.36
N SER A 123 12.52 -16.78 13.69
CA SER A 123 11.51 -17.80 13.95
C SER A 123 11.26 -18.69 12.73
N ALA A 124 11.19 -18.09 11.53
CA ALA A 124 11.04 -18.84 10.28
C ALA A 124 12.33 -19.51 9.79
N ALA A 125 13.49 -18.87 10.03
CA ALA A 125 14.79 -19.41 9.62
C ALA A 125 15.24 -20.57 10.53
N ASN A 126 14.81 -20.59 11.80
CA ASN A 126 15.22 -21.60 12.77
C ASN A 126 14.52 -22.95 12.50
N PRO A 127 15.29 -24.05 12.33
CA PRO A 127 14.73 -25.34 11.97
C PRO A 127 13.86 -26.02 13.03
N THR A 128 13.91 -25.57 14.29
CA THR A 128 13.19 -26.17 15.42
C THR A 128 11.73 -25.71 15.57
N ASN A 129 11.35 -24.59 14.94
CA ASN A 129 9.97 -24.05 14.97
C ASN A 129 9.22 -24.27 13.65
N LYS A 130 9.77 -25.11 12.77
CA LYS A 130 9.18 -25.42 11.48
C LYS A 130 8.00 -26.38 11.69
N PRO A 131 6.84 -26.17 11.03
CA PRO A 131 6.07 -27.35 10.59
C PRO A 131 7.04 -28.24 9.79
N ALA A 132 6.98 -29.55 9.97
CA ALA A 132 8.05 -30.51 9.66
C ALA A 132 8.70 -30.39 8.25
N ASP A 133 8.08 -29.66 7.33
CA ASP A 133 8.38 -29.64 5.90
C ASP A 133 8.82 -28.27 5.32
N ALA A 134 8.91 -27.20 6.11
CA ALA A 134 9.30 -25.87 5.60
C ALA A 134 10.83 -25.72 5.45
N LYS A 135 11.41 -25.91 4.25
CA LYS A 135 12.84 -25.59 4.01
C LYS A 135 13.04 -24.07 4.01
N ALA A 136 14.19 -23.62 4.54
CA ALA A 136 14.55 -22.20 4.44
C ALA A 136 14.80 -21.86 2.97
N ALA A 137 14.29 -20.72 2.49
CA ALA A 137 14.48 -20.33 1.11
C ALA A 137 15.98 -20.11 0.82
N GLN A 138 16.50 -20.81 -0.18
CA GLN A 138 17.90 -20.65 -0.60
C GLN A 138 17.98 -19.53 -1.61
N VAL A 139 18.89 -18.57 -1.38
CA VAL A 139 19.13 -17.46 -2.30
C VAL A 139 19.96 -17.96 -3.48
N GLU A 140 19.45 -17.76 -4.68
CA GLU A 140 20.12 -18.08 -5.93
C GLU A 140 21.16 -17.01 -6.28
N VAL A 141 22.13 -17.38 -7.10
CA VAL A 141 23.06 -16.41 -7.69
C VAL A 141 22.28 -15.54 -8.69
N PHE A 142 22.21 -14.24 -8.45
CA PHE A 142 21.46 -13.29 -9.28
C PHE A 142 22.30 -12.04 -9.58
N ASN A 143 22.60 -11.81 -10.86
CA ASN A 143 23.44 -10.70 -11.32
C ASN A 143 22.57 -9.49 -11.66
N GLY A 144 21.99 -8.90 -10.61
CA GLY A 144 21.11 -7.75 -10.71
C GLY A 144 21.74 -6.56 -11.45
N GLN A 145 20.95 -5.85 -12.25
CA GLN A 145 21.35 -4.64 -12.96
C GLN A 145 20.44 -3.47 -12.57
N ASP A 146 21.05 -2.31 -12.38
CA ASP A 146 20.33 -1.07 -12.08
C ASP A 146 19.54 -0.58 -13.29
N THR A 147 18.31 -0.15 -13.04
CA THR A 147 17.44 0.52 -14.00
C THR A 147 17.66 2.02 -13.98
N LYS A 148 17.38 2.69 -15.10
CA LYS A 148 17.50 4.16 -15.19
C LYS A 148 16.47 4.89 -14.32
N ASP A 149 15.25 4.37 -14.28
CA ASP A 149 14.16 4.94 -13.48
C ASP A 149 13.53 3.88 -12.56
N GLY A 150 13.50 4.18 -11.27
CA GLY A 150 13.05 3.26 -10.23
C GLY A 150 13.94 2.03 -10.10
N VAL A 151 13.36 0.97 -9.55
CA VAL A 151 13.99 -0.33 -9.32
C VAL A 151 13.05 -1.44 -9.78
N ASN A 152 13.50 -2.22 -10.77
CA ASN A 152 12.80 -3.42 -11.22
C ASN A 152 13.12 -4.63 -10.34
N ILE A 153 12.06 -5.30 -9.88
CA ILE A 153 12.08 -6.50 -9.06
C ILE A 153 11.31 -7.60 -9.81
N LEU A 154 11.98 -8.71 -10.12
CA LEU A 154 11.36 -9.89 -10.72
C LEU A 154 10.64 -10.71 -9.65
N VAL A 155 9.31 -10.77 -9.72
CA VAL A 155 8.48 -11.60 -8.86
C VAL A 155 8.11 -12.86 -9.61
N MET A 156 8.43 -14.01 -9.01
CA MET A 156 8.14 -15.31 -9.60
C MET A 156 7.37 -16.19 -8.62
N GLY A 157 6.41 -16.94 -9.16
CA GLY A 157 5.63 -17.92 -8.44
C GLY A 157 5.95 -19.32 -8.95
N THR A 158 6.36 -20.21 -8.05
CA THR A 158 6.68 -21.62 -8.37
C THR A 158 5.58 -22.53 -7.90
N ASP A 159 5.30 -23.58 -8.68
CA ASP A 159 4.34 -24.63 -8.33
C ASP A 159 4.91 -25.73 -7.44
N GLY A 160 6.15 -25.55 -6.95
CA GLY A 160 6.87 -26.49 -6.09
C GLY A 160 6.00 -26.95 -4.92
N ARG A 161 5.47 -28.16 -5.03
CA ARG A 161 4.75 -28.83 -3.95
C ARG A 161 5.76 -29.30 -2.91
N ILE A 162 5.34 -29.37 -1.65
CA ILE A 162 6.17 -29.89 -0.57
C ILE A 162 6.77 -31.26 -0.98
N GLY A 163 8.10 -31.34 -1.04
CA GLY A 163 8.83 -32.57 -1.35
C GLY A 163 9.26 -32.78 -2.81
N GLN A 164 8.91 -31.90 -3.76
CA GLN A 164 9.40 -31.99 -5.14
C GLN A 164 10.83 -31.43 -5.29
N ASN A 165 11.62 -32.06 -6.17
CA ASN A 165 12.96 -31.60 -6.50
C ASN A 165 12.89 -30.30 -7.32
N SER A 166 13.74 -29.32 -7.01
CA SER A 166 13.80 -28.02 -7.71
C SER A 166 13.96 -28.13 -9.23
N ALA A 167 14.53 -29.24 -9.72
CA ALA A 167 14.77 -29.50 -11.13
C ALA A 167 13.50 -29.76 -11.96
N GLU A 168 12.35 -30.03 -11.34
CA GLU A 168 11.05 -30.23 -12.02
C GLU A 168 10.08 -29.06 -11.80
N THR A 169 10.53 -28.02 -11.07
CA THR A 169 9.66 -26.91 -10.67
C THR A 169 9.54 -25.89 -11.80
N ARG A 170 8.30 -25.50 -12.15
CA ARG A 170 8.04 -24.51 -13.19
C ARG A 170 7.56 -23.20 -12.59
N THR A 171 7.95 -22.10 -13.21
CA THR A 171 7.40 -20.78 -12.87
C THR A 171 6.14 -20.52 -13.65
N ASP A 172 5.01 -20.51 -12.95
CA ASP A 172 3.69 -20.25 -13.51
C ASP A 172 3.30 -18.76 -13.43
N THR A 173 4.08 -17.98 -12.68
CA THR A 173 3.95 -16.52 -12.58
C THR A 173 5.30 -15.89 -12.85
N ILE A 174 5.38 -14.99 -13.82
CA ILE A 174 6.57 -14.19 -14.11
C ILE A 174 6.11 -12.74 -14.22
N MET A 175 6.55 -11.91 -13.27
CA MET A 175 6.07 -10.53 -13.15
C MET A 175 7.24 -9.62 -12.81
N VAL A 176 7.27 -8.41 -13.36
CA VAL A 176 8.25 -7.39 -13.02
C VAL A 176 7.53 -6.23 -12.35
N LEU A 177 7.92 -5.97 -11.11
CA LEU A 177 7.46 -4.86 -10.30
C LEU A 177 8.50 -3.73 -10.36
N ASN A 178 8.11 -2.56 -10.87
CA ASN A 178 8.91 -1.34 -10.74
C ASN A 178 8.39 -0.49 -9.58
N VAL A 179 9.31 -0.07 -8.72
CA VAL A 179 9.03 0.82 -7.57
C VAL A 179 10.01 1.98 -7.56
N SER A 180 9.68 3.03 -6.83
CA SER A 180 10.55 4.21 -6.64
C SER A 180 10.91 4.94 -7.94
N GLY A 181 10.06 4.84 -8.97
CA GLY A 181 10.19 5.62 -10.19
C GLY A 181 9.97 7.12 -9.97
N SER A 182 10.49 7.93 -10.87
CA SER A 182 10.42 9.39 -10.84
C SER A 182 8.98 9.93 -10.87
N ASP A 183 8.07 9.19 -11.50
CA ASP A 183 6.63 9.48 -11.55
C ASP A 183 5.88 9.06 -10.27
N LYS A 184 6.57 8.46 -9.31
CA LYS A 184 6.04 8.00 -8.03
C LYS A 184 4.82 7.10 -8.20
N LYS A 185 4.80 6.22 -9.20
CA LYS A 185 3.79 5.17 -9.35
C LYS A 185 4.43 3.81 -9.19
N ILE A 186 3.60 2.81 -8.89
CA ILE A 186 4.02 1.41 -9.00
C ILE A 186 3.64 0.92 -10.40
N LYS A 187 4.53 0.17 -11.04
CA LYS A 187 4.25 -0.45 -12.35
C LYS A 187 4.42 -1.95 -12.25
N LEU A 188 3.47 -2.67 -12.82
CA LEU A 188 3.37 -4.11 -12.72
C LEU A 188 3.20 -4.72 -14.11
N VAL A 189 4.23 -5.41 -14.58
CA VAL A 189 4.21 -6.08 -15.88
C VAL A 189 4.20 -7.57 -15.67
N SER A 190 3.13 -8.24 -16.11
CA SER A 190 3.06 -9.71 -16.10
C SER A 190 3.43 -10.25 -17.46
N PHE A 191 4.27 -11.28 -17.49
CA PHE A 191 4.63 -12.02 -18.68
C PHE A 191 3.91 -13.37 -18.67
N MET A 192 3.15 -13.66 -19.72
CA MET A 192 2.55 -14.97 -19.89
C MET A 192 3.64 -16.03 -20.06
N ARG A 193 3.44 -17.18 -19.43
CA ARG A 193 4.45 -18.24 -19.34
C ARG A 193 4.79 -18.88 -20.70
N ASP A 194 3.81 -18.92 -21.61
CA ASP A 194 3.91 -19.56 -22.91
C ASP A 194 4.40 -18.60 -24.01
N ASN A 195 4.86 -17.40 -23.64
CA ASN A 195 5.45 -16.47 -24.59
C ASN A 195 6.72 -17.03 -25.21
N LEU A 196 6.83 -17.01 -26.53
CA LEU A 196 8.00 -17.44 -27.27
C LEU A 196 9.14 -16.42 -27.13
N VAL A 197 10.27 -16.93 -26.66
CA VAL A 197 11.46 -16.15 -26.34
C VAL A 197 12.71 -16.85 -26.84
N TYR A 198 13.73 -16.03 -27.06
CA TYR A 198 15.09 -16.48 -27.25
C TYR A 198 15.73 -16.76 -25.89
N ILE A 199 16.33 -17.94 -25.72
CA ILE A 199 17.11 -18.31 -24.55
C ILE A 199 18.55 -18.55 -24.99
N ASP A 200 19.49 -17.76 -24.47
CA ASP A 200 20.91 -17.91 -24.82
C ASP A 200 21.42 -19.32 -24.46
N GLY A 201 22.18 -19.93 -25.37
CA GLY A 201 22.65 -21.32 -25.24
C GLY A 201 21.64 -22.41 -25.62
N TYR A 202 20.34 -22.11 -25.71
CA TYR A 202 19.29 -23.13 -25.96
C TYR A 202 18.47 -22.88 -27.24
N SER A 203 18.25 -21.61 -27.58
CA SER A 203 17.55 -21.21 -28.80
C SER A 203 18.47 -21.24 -30.02
N LYS A 204 17.89 -21.53 -31.18
CA LYS A 204 18.64 -21.55 -32.45
C LYS A 204 19.04 -20.13 -32.86
N ILE A 205 20.19 -20.04 -33.53
CA ILE A 205 20.60 -18.85 -34.27
C ILE A 205 20.67 -19.23 -35.74
N VAL A 206 19.78 -18.67 -36.55
CA VAL A 206 19.68 -18.96 -37.99
C VAL A 206 20.06 -17.69 -38.75
N ASN A 207 21.06 -17.77 -39.64
CA ASN A 207 21.58 -16.63 -40.40
C ASN A 207 21.93 -15.41 -39.53
N GLY A 208 22.48 -15.64 -38.34
CA GLY A 208 22.82 -14.59 -37.37
C GLY A 208 21.64 -14.00 -36.61
N GLN A 209 20.42 -14.51 -36.81
CA GLN A 209 19.23 -14.05 -36.10
C GLN A 209 18.83 -15.01 -34.98
N LYS A 210 18.68 -14.45 -33.78
CA LYS A 210 18.15 -15.12 -32.59
C LYS A 210 16.71 -15.56 -32.87
N GLN A 211 16.42 -16.86 -32.73
CA GLN A 211 15.07 -17.40 -32.88
C GLN A 211 14.33 -17.39 -31.54
N THR A 212 13.05 -17.06 -31.56
CA THR A 212 12.14 -17.14 -30.40
C THR A 212 11.40 -18.46 -30.46
N ASP A 213 12.03 -19.51 -29.97
CA ASP A 213 11.62 -20.90 -30.22
C ASP A 213 11.34 -21.68 -28.92
N ASN A 214 11.57 -21.07 -27.76
CA ASN A 214 11.29 -21.66 -26.46
C ASN A 214 10.25 -20.84 -25.69
N LYS A 215 9.45 -21.50 -24.86
CA LYS A 215 8.52 -20.82 -23.94
C LYS A 215 9.29 -20.16 -22.80
N LEU A 216 8.77 -19.04 -22.32
CA LEU A 216 9.41 -18.26 -21.26
C LEU A 216 9.55 -19.03 -19.93
N ASN A 217 8.57 -19.85 -19.53
CA ASN A 217 8.68 -20.65 -18.29
C ASN A 217 9.81 -21.68 -18.30
N VAL A 218 10.19 -22.18 -19.48
CA VAL A 218 11.29 -23.14 -19.62
C VAL A 218 12.63 -22.51 -19.20
N ALA A 219 12.77 -21.19 -19.30
CA ALA A 219 13.98 -20.49 -18.86
C ALA A 219 14.32 -20.77 -17.39
N TYR A 220 13.31 -20.80 -16.51
CA TYR A 220 13.54 -21.09 -15.10
C TYR A 220 14.01 -22.55 -14.90
N GLU A 221 13.33 -23.51 -15.52
CA GLU A 221 13.65 -24.94 -15.45
C GLU A 221 15.09 -25.22 -15.92
N LEU A 222 15.48 -24.61 -17.05
CA LEU A 222 16.85 -24.72 -17.58
C LEU A 222 17.89 -24.10 -16.63
N GLY A 223 17.60 -22.92 -16.07
CA GLY A 223 18.48 -22.27 -15.10
C GLY A 223 18.67 -23.09 -13.82
N GLU A 224 17.63 -23.78 -13.34
CA GLU A 224 17.73 -24.69 -12.20
C GLU A 224 18.64 -25.89 -12.50
N GLN A 225 18.54 -26.44 -13.71
CA GLN A 225 19.43 -27.51 -14.18
C GLN A 225 20.89 -27.06 -14.33
N GLU A 226 21.14 -25.76 -14.55
CA GLU A 226 22.47 -25.14 -14.62
C GLU A 226 23.02 -24.65 -13.26
N GLY A 227 22.62 -25.32 -12.18
CA GLY A 227 23.14 -25.10 -10.83
C GLY A 227 22.38 -24.02 -10.06
N GLN A 228 21.05 -24.15 -10.01
CA GLN A 228 20.15 -23.31 -9.20
C GLN A 228 20.23 -21.82 -9.57
N LYS A 229 20.08 -21.54 -10.85
CA LYS A 229 20.10 -20.19 -11.43
C LYS A 229 18.80 -19.90 -12.20
N GLY A 230 17.69 -20.49 -11.80
CA GLY A 230 16.39 -20.30 -12.47
C GLY A 230 16.02 -18.82 -12.58
N ALA A 231 16.12 -18.07 -11.47
CA ALA A 231 15.82 -16.64 -11.44
C ALA A 231 16.75 -15.83 -12.35
N GLU A 232 18.04 -16.15 -12.35
CA GLU A 232 19.05 -15.47 -13.18
C GLU A 232 18.85 -15.76 -14.67
N MET A 233 18.43 -16.97 -15.04
CA MET A 233 18.11 -17.30 -16.41
C MET A 233 16.90 -16.51 -16.91
N VAL A 234 15.82 -16.44 -16.11
CA VAL A 234 14.64 -15.60 -16.43
C VAL A 234 15.05 -14.14 -16.56
N ARG A 235 15.91 -13.62 -15.68
CA ARG A 235 16.45 -12.25 -15.76
C ARG A 235 17.14 -11.99 -17.10
N LYS A 236 18.02 -12.89 -17.55
CA LYS A 236 18.72 -12.77 -18.84
C LYS A 236 17.75 -12.82 -20.01
N VAL A 237 16.78 -13.74 -19.99
CA VAL A 237 15.77 -13.87 -21.04
C VAL A 237 14.93 -12.59 -21.14
N LEU A 238 14.49 -12.01 -20.02
CA LEU A 238 13.76 -10.74 -20.03
C LEU A 238 14.64 -9.58 -20.54
N LYS A 239 15.94 -9.58 -20.25
CA LYS A 239 16.89 -8.61 -20.82
C LYS A 239 17.05 -8.78 -22.33
N ASP A 240 17.26 -9.99 -22.83
CA ASP A 240 17.48 -10.24 -24.27
C ASP A 240 16.22 -9.96 -25.11
N ASN A 241 15.05 -10.34 -24.60
CA ASN A 241 13.80 -10.32 -25.36
C ASN A 241 13.00 -9.03 -25.16
N PHE A 242 13.13 -8.36 -24.01
CA PHE A 242 12.34 -7.18 -23.67
C PHE A 242 13.19 -5.97 -23.22
N ASP A 243 14.51 -6.13 -23.17
CA ASP A 243 15.48 -5.11 -22.75
C ASP A 243 15.16 -4.51 -21.37
N LEU A 244 14.76 -5.39 -20.44
CA LEU A 244 14.54 -5.03 -19.04
C LEU A 244 15.79 -5.30 -18.20
N ASP A 245 16.31 -4.24 -17.58
CA ASP A 245 17.25 -4.36 -16.49
C ASP A 245 16.49 -4.68 -15.20
N ILE A 246 16.96 -5.66 -14.44
CA ILE A 246 16.27 -6.17 -13.26
C ILE A 246 17.31 -6.32 -12.17
N LYS A 247 17.06 -5.67 -11.03
CA LYS A 247 18.03 -5.57 -9.92
C LYS A 247 17.85 -6.67 -8.90
N TYR A 248 16.60 -6.95 -8.55
CA TYR A 248 16.25 -7.90 -7.52
C TYR A 248 15.26 -8.94 -8.04
N TYR A 249 15.16 -10.06 -7.33
CA TYR A 249 14.10 -11.02 -7.54
C TYR A 249 13.45 -11.41 -6.21
N ALA A 250 12.21 -11.91 -6.28
CA ALA A 250 11.51 -12.54 -5.18
C ALA A 250 10.78 -13.77 -5.72
N LEU A 251 11.21 -14.94 -5.28
CA LEU A 251 10.63 -16.23 -5.65
C LEU A 251 9.78 -16.73 -4.48
N VAL A 252 8.49 -16.94 -4.74
CA VAL A 252 7.49 -17.28 -3.74
C VAL A 252 6.79 -18.56 -4.14
N ASP A 253 6.82 -19.57 -3.26
CA ASP A 253 6.02 -20.78 -3.44
C ASP A 253 4.59 -20.61 -2.88
N PHE A 254 3.73 -21.59 -3.12
CA PHE A 254 2.33 -21.55 -2.70
C PHE A 254 2.14 -21.45 -1.18
N GLN A 255 2.92 -22.20 -0.42
CA GLN A 255 2.82 -22.23 1.04
C GLN A 255 3.31 -20.90 1.63
N ALA A 256 4.43 -20.38 1.13
CA ALA A 256 4.98 -19.10 1.49
C ALA A 256 4.00 -17.98 1.17
N PHE A 257 3.36 -18.00 -0.01
CA PHE A 257 2.34 -17.02 -0.38
C PHE A 257 1.15 -17.04 0.60
N ALA A 258 0.51 -18.20 0.82
CA ALA A 258 -0.66 -18.26 1.69
C ALA A 258 -0.32 -17.89 3.13
N THR A 259 0.80 -18.41 3.65
CA THR A 259 1.31 -18.06 4.97
C THR A 259 1.60 -16.56 5.08
N ALA A 260 2.15 -15.95 4.03
CA ALA A 260 2.42 -14.52 4.01
C ALA A 260 1.15 -13.69 4.12
N ILE A 261 0.13 -14.04 3.33
CA ILE A 261 -1.16 -13.35 3.33
C ILE A 261 -1.83 -13.49 4.69
N ASP A 262 -1.93 -14.69 5.25
CA ASP A 262 -2.60 -14.90 6.54
C ASP A 262 -1.86 -14.23 7.70
N THR A 263 -0.52 -14.12 7.61
CA THR A 263 0.28 -13.46 8.66
C THR A 263 0.23 -11.93 8.53
N LEU A 264 0.25 -11.39 7.31
CA LEU A 264 0.21 -9.94 7.05
C LEU A 264 -1.21 -9.36 7.15
N PHE A 265 -2.20 -10.14 6.74
CA PHE A 265 -3.61 -9.77 6.68
C PHE A 265 -4.47 -10.89 7.30
N PRO A 266 -4.52 -10.99 8.65
CA PRO A 266 -5.31 -12.03 9.32
C PRO A 266 -6.80 -12.03 8.97
N ASP A 267 -7.34 -10.85 8.60
CA ASP A 267 -8.72 -10.67 8.16
C ASP A 267 -8.91 -10.95 6.64
N GLY A 268 -7.85 -11.38 5.95
CA GLY A 268 -7.80 -11.58 4.51
C GLY A 268 -7.57 -10.31 3.69
N VAL A 269 -7.43 -10.51 2.39
CA VAL A 269 -7.28 -9.46 1.38
C VAL A 269 -8.62 -9.17 0.71
N THR A 270 -8.96 -7.89 0.56
CA THR A 270 -10.16 -7.48 -0.18
C THR A 270 -9.93 -7.64 -1.68
N ILE A 271 -10.67 -8.53 -2.32
CA ILE A 271 -10.62 -8.76 -3.76
C ILE A 271 -12.01 -8.55 -4.36
N ASP A 272 -12.06 -7.76 -5.43
CA ASP A 272 -13.24 -7.68 -6.30
C ASP A 272 -13.14 -8.78 -7.36
N ALA A 273 -13.55 -10.00 -7.01
CA ALA A 273 -13.30 -11.17 -7.83
C ALA A 273 -14.02 -11.05 -9.18
N GLN A 274 -13.26 -11.21 -10.25
CA GLN A 274 -13.76 -11.23 -11.62
C GLN A 274 -13.41 -12.55 -12.29
N PHE A 275 -14.37 -13.08 -13.04
CA PHE A 275 -14.22 -14.22 -13.92
C PHE A 275 -14.70 -13.83 -15.32
N SER A 276 -14.20 -14.54 -16.34
CA SER A 276 -14.67 -14.34 -17.72
C SER A 276 -15.98 -15.09 -17.95
N THR A 277 -16.21 -15.55 -19.17
CA THR A 277 -17.28 -16.47 -19.53
C THR A 277 -16.82 -17.93 -19.40
N LEU A 278 -17.77 -18.85 -19.32
CA LEU A 278 -17.57 -20.28 -19.50
C LEU A 278 -18.57 -20.75 -20.56
N ASN A 279 -18.06 -21.27 -21.69
CA ASN A 279 -18.89 -21.60 -22.86
C ASN A 279 -19.72 -20.38 -23.35
N GLY A 280 -19.14 -19.19 -23.29
CA GLY A 280 -19.76 -17.94 -23.71
C GLY A 280 -20.83 -17.39 -22.76
N GLN A 281 -21.05 -18.00 -21.59
CA GLN A 281 -21.95 -17.48 -20.55
C GLN A 281 -21.15 -16.85 -19.40
N PRO A 282 -21.50 -15.66 -18.88
CA PRO A 282 -20.79 -15.04 -17.77
C PRO A 282 -20.74 -15.95 -16.53
N LEU A 283 -19.54 -16.19 -16.01
CA LEU A 283 -19.37 -17.00 -14.82
C LEU A 283 -19.64 -16.14 -13.58
N THR A 284 -20.65 -16.49 -12.78
CA THR A 284 -21.01 -15.74 -11.55
C THR A 284 -20.32 -16.27 -10.30
N GLU A 285 -19.87 -17.52 -10.33
CA GLU A 285 -19.07 -18.15 -9.29
C GLU A 285 -18.21 -19.26 -9.89
N ALA A 286 -17.04 -19.48 -9.32
CA ALA A 286 -16.11 -20.52 -9.73
C ALA A 286 -15.84 -21.46 -8.55
N THR A 287 -15.88 -22.76 -8.80
CA THR A 287 -15.40 -23.78 -7.86
C THR A 287 -13.92 -24.00 -8.13
N VAL A 288 -13.07 -23.67 -7.16
CA VAL A 288 -11.62 -23.83 -7.23
C VAL A 288 -11.17 -24.96 -6.30
N GLY A 289 -10.16 -25.72 -6.70
CA GLY A 289 -9.51 -26.68 -5.81
C GLY A 289 -8.73 -25.98 -4.70
N ASP A 290 -8.68 -26.59 -3.53
CA ASP A 290 -7.89 -26.12 -2.39
C ASP A 290 -6.63 -26.97 -2.24
N ASP A 291 -5.68 -26.71 -3.13
CA ASP A 291 -4.46 -27.53 -3.26
C ASP A 291 -3.57 -27.50 -2.01
N LEU A 292 -3.67 -26.48 -1.16
CA LEU A 292 -2.92 -26.42 0.10
C LEU A 292 -3.45 -27.40 1.16
N HIS A 293 -4.73 -27.77 1.06
CA HIS A 293 -5.37 -28.72 1.97
C HIS A 293 -5.71 -30.04 1.27
N ALA A 294 -5.24 -30.23 0.03
CA ALA A 294 -5.36 -31.49 -0.68
C ALA A 294 -4.47 -32.55 -0.01
N THR A 295 -5.04 -33.73 0.19
CA THR A 295 -4.36 -34.93 0.68
C THR A 295 -4.32 -35.98 -0.42
N GLU A 296 -3.64 -37.11 -0.21
CA GLU A 296 -3.63 -38.21 -1.17
C GLU A 296 -5.04 -38.75 -1.48
N THR A 297 -5.99 -38.58 -0.57
CA THR A 297 -7.35 -39.14 -0.66
C THR A 297 -8.44 -38.10 -0.89
N GLU A 298 -8.18 -36.82 -0.62
CA GLU A 298 -9.19 -35.76 -0.69
C GLU A 298 -8.64 -34.50 -1.36
N SER A 299 -9.41 -33.94 -2.29
CA SER A 299 -9.14 -32.63 -2.90
C SER A 299 -10.29 -31.70 -2.55
N PRO A 300 -10.19 -30.95 -1.44
CA PRO A 300 -11.23 -30.01 -1.05
C PRO A 300 -11.40 -28.94 -2.13
N THR A 301 -12.61 -28.37 -2.20
CA THR A 301 -12.92 -27.28 -3.12
C THR A 301 -13.51 -26.10 -2.36
N GLN A 302 -13.35 -24.92 -2.93
CA GLN A 302 -13.89 -23.67 -2.43
C GLN A 302 -14.68 -22.99 -3.55
N THR A 303 -15.76 -22.31 -3.20
CA THR A 303 -16.53 -21.52 -4.18
C THR A 303 -16.21 -20.04 -4.01
N ILE A 304 -15.79 -19.41 -5.10
CA ILE A 304 -15.50 -17.98 -5.15
C ILE A 304 -16.56 -17.31 -6.01
N LYS A 305 -17.29 -16.34 -5.45
CA LYS A 305 -18.32 -15.59 -6.17
C LYS A 305 -17.73 -14.36 -6.84
N VAL A 306 -18.33 -13.88 -7.94
CA VAL A 306 -17.97 -12.57 -8.50
C VAL A 306 -18.30 -11.46 -7.50
N GLY A 307 -17.45 -10.44 -7.44
CA GLY A 307 -17.63 -9.26 -6.62
C GLY A 307 -16.66 -9.17 -5.43
N LYS A 308 -16.83 -8.10 -4.65
CA LYS A 308 -16.00 -7.79 -3.48
C LYS A 308 -16.19 -8.80 -2.35
N GLN A 309 -15.10 -9.45 -1.95
CA GLN A 309 -15.06 -10.34 -0.79
C GLN A 309 -13.68 -10.33 -0.13
N GLN A 310 -13.62 -10.81 1.12
CA GLN A 310 -12.36 -11.07 1.82
C GLN A 310 -11.86 -12.47 1.48
N MET A 311 -10.60 -12.58 1.09
CA MET A 311 -9.95 -13.86 0.80
C MET A 311 -8.74 -14.06 1.73
N ASN A 312 -8.70 -15.20 2.42
CA ASN A 312 -7.50 -15.63 3.13
C ASN A 312 -6.42 -16.13 2.14
N GLY A 313 -5.25 -16.50 2.65
CA GLY A 313 -4.12 -16.93 1.82
C GLY A 313 -4.43 -18.09 0.88
N SER A 314 -5.14 -19.12 1.36
CA SER A 314 -5.55 -20.26 0.52
C SER A 314 -6.54 -19.84 -0.57
N THR A 315 -7.64 -19.17 -0.21
CA THR A 315 -8.65 -18.73 -1.19
C THR A 315 -8.05 -17.77 -2.22
N LEU A 316 -7.17 -16.86 -1.79
CA LEU A 316 -6.50 -15.90 -2.67
C LEU A 316 -5.52 -16.58 -3.64
N LEU A 317 -4.78 -17.59 -3.16
CA LEU A 317 -3.91 -18.42 -3.99
C LEU A 317 -4.72 -19.16 -5.05
N ASN A 318 -5.82 -19.78 -4.66
CA ASN A 318 -6.67 -20.55 -5.57
C ASN A 318 -7.35 -19.64 -6.60
N TYR A 319 -7.76 -18.43 -6.19
CA TYR A 319 -8.23 -17.39 -7.11
C TYR A 319 -7.19 -17.02 -8.18
N ALA A 320 -5.94 -16.81 -7.76
CA ALA A 320 -4.83 -16.49 -8.67
C ALA A 320 -4.47 -17.63 -9.62
N ARG A 321 -4.82 -18.88 -9.29
CA ARG A 321 -4.47 -20.09 -10.05
C ARG A 321 -5.57 -20.60 -10.97
N PHE A 322 -6.80 -20.13 -10.79
CA PHE A 322 -7.95 -20.52 -11.60
C PHE A 322 -7.66 -20.34 -13.10
N ARG A 323 -8.11 -21.26 -13.95
CA ARG A 323 -7.90 -21.19 -15.40
C ARG A 323 -9.06 -21.76 -16.21
N ASP A 324 -10.12 -22.20 -15.54
CA ASP A 324 -11.23 -22.96 -16.15
C ASP A 324 -12.34 -22.00 -16.61
N ASP A 325 -11.94 -20.87 -17.21
CA ASP A 325 -12.80 -19.92 -17.91
C ASP A 325 -12.31 -19.75 -19.37
N ASP A 326 -13.11 -19.09 -20.20
CA ASP A 326 -12.82 -18.90 -21.62
C ASP A 326 -11.59 -18.01 -21.88
N GLU A 327 -11.08 -17.29 -20.86
CA GLU A 327 -9.82 -16.53 -20.94
C GLU A 327 -8.57 -17.36 -20.56
N GLY A 328 -8.75 -18.54 -19.97
CA GLY A 328 -7.68 -19.50 -19.69
C GLY A 328 -6.48 -18.90 -18.95
N ASP A 329 -5.29 -19.06 -19.55
CA ASP A 329 -4.01 -18.58 -18.99
C ASP A 329 -3.91 -17.04 -18.94
N TYR A 330 -4.54 -16.36 -19.89
CA TYR A 330 -4.59 -14.90 -19.91
C TYR A 330 -5.42 -14.38 -18.73
N GLY A 331 -6.58 -14.99 -18.48
CA GLY A 331 -7.43 -14.68 -17.33
C GLY A 331 -6.71 -14.94 -16.01
N ARG A 332 -5.94 -16.04 -15.92
CA ARG A 332 -5.06 -16.35 -14.79
C ARG A 332 -4.01 -15.26 -14.56
N THR A 333 -3.32 -14.83 -15.60
CA THR A 333 -2.30 -13.79 -15.52
C THR A 333 -2.89 -12.45 -15.03
N LYS A 334 -4.10 -12.09 -15.50
CA LYS A 334 -4.85 -10.93 -15.01
C LYS A 334 -5.21 -11.06 -13.52
N ARG A 335 -5.70 -12.23 -13.09
CA ARG A 335 -6.04 -12.47 -11.68
C ARG A 335 -4.81 -12.42 -10.77
N GLN A 336 -3.66 -12.97 -11.19
CA GLN A 336 -2.39 -12.80 -10.47
C GLN A 336 -1.99 -11.34 -10.32
N GLN A 337 -2.11 -10.55 -11.39
CA GLN A 337 -1.83 -9.11 -11.36
C GLN A 337 -2.81 -8.34 -10.45
N GLN A 338 -4.08 -8.73 -10.45
CA GLN A 338 -5.10 -8.18 -9.57
C GLN A 338 -4.80 -8.49 -8.10
N VAL A 339 -4.43 -9.74 -7.79
CA VAL A 339 -4.04 -10.17 -6.45
C VAL A 339 -2.86 -9.36 -5.94
N MET A 340 -1.78 -9.27 -6.73
CA MET A 340 -0.61 -8.46 -6.35
C MET A 340 -0.98 -6.99 -6.13
N SER A 341 -1.86 -6.45 -6.97
CA SER A 341 -2.34 -5.08 -6.83
C SER A 341 -3.15 -4.84 -5.57
N ALA A 342 -4.06 -5.75 -5.23
CA ALA A 342 -4.86 -5.67 -4.02
C ALA A 342 -3.99 -5.76 -2.76
N VAL A 343 -2.99 -6.65 -2.78
CA VAL A 343 -1.97 -6.74 -1.71
C VAL A 343 -1.24 -5.40 -1.57
N LEU A 344 -0.72 -4.83 -2.67
CA LEU A 344 -0.03 -3.52 -2.64
C LEU A 344 -0.95 -2.38 -2.19
N GLU A 345 -2.23 -2.41 -2.56
CA GLU A 345 -3.22 -1.43 -2.12
C GLU A 345 -3.54 -1.56 -0.63
N GLN A 346 -3.59 -2.77 -0.08
CA GLN A 346 -3.85 -2.99 1.33
C GLN A 346 -2.64 -2.65 2.20
N VAL A 347 -1.42 -2.73 1.66
CA VAL A 347 -0.18 -2.26 2.30
C VAL A 347 -0.14 -0.72 2.48
N LYS A 348 -1.02 0.05 1.82
CA LYS A 348 -1.09 1.52 1.98
C LYS A 348 -1.37 1.98 3.40
N ASP A 349 -1.96 1.12 4.24
CA ASP A 349 -2.20 1.43 5.65
C ASP A 349 -0.90 1.23 6.45
N PRO A 350 -0.22 2.32 6.88
CA PRO A 350 1.06 2.21 7.56
C PRO A 350 0.94 1.43 8.86
N THR A 351 -0.24 1.44 9.52
CA THR A 351 -0.47 0.76 10.80
C THR A 351 -0.27 -0.75 10.69
N LYS A 352 -0.62 -1.34 9.54
CA LYS A 352 -0.44 -2.77 9.26
C LYS A 352 1.03 -3.15 9.13
N LEU A 353 1.89 -2.24 8.63
CA LEU A 353 3.34 -2.46 8.58
C LEU A 353 3.99 -2.40 9.97
N PHE A 354 3.49 -1.53 10.87
CA PHE A 354 3.96 -1.47 12.25
C PHE A 354 3.63 -2.76 13.02
N THR A 355 2.36 -3.21 12.98
CA THR A 355 1.93 -4.42 13.70
C THR A 355 2.37 -5.72 13.01
N GLY A 356 2.64 -5.66 11.71
CA GLY A 356 3.05 -6.78 10.87
C GLY A 356 4.57 -6.90 10.69
N SER A 357 5.40 -6.23 11.48
CA SER A 357 6.86 -6.28 11.33
C SER A 357 7.43 -7.68 11.54
N GLU A 358 6.93 -8.44 12.52
CA GLU A 358 7.25 -9.86 12.69
C GLU A 358 6.79 -10.71 11.49
N ALA A 359 5.58 -10.42 10.98
CA ALA A 359 5.04 -11.09 9.80
C ALA A 359 5.92 -10.87 8.56
N LEU A 360 6.32 -9.62 8.29
CA LEU A 360 7.24 -9.28 7.20
C LEU A 360 8.57 -10.02 7.33
N GLY A 361 9.10 -10.15 8.54
CA GLY A 361 10.32 -10.94 8.80
C GLY A 361 10.14 -12.41 8.46
N LYS A 362 9.00 -13.00 8.84
CA LYS A 362 8.63 -14.39 8.53
C LYS A 362 8.50 -14.62 7.02
N VAL A 363 7.78 -13.75 6.33
CA VAL A 363 7.59 -13.80 4.86
C VAL A 363 8.91 -13.69 4.14
N PHE A 364 9.74 -12.73 4.56
CA PHE A 364 11.04 -12.52 3.96
C PHE A 364 11.95 -13.76 4.11
N ALA A 365 11.91 -14.44 5.27
CA ALA A 365 12.66 -15.69 5.49
C ALA A 365 12.18 -16.87 4.63
N MET A 366 10.90 -16.89 4.27
CA MET A 366 10.29 -17.93 3.43
C MET A 366 10.40 -17.64 1.94
N THR A 367 10.80 -16.43 1.56
CA THR A 367 10.94 -15.99 0.16
C THR A 367 12.39 -16.12 -0.27
N SER A 368 12.66 -16.76 -1.41
CA SER A 368 14.01 -16.72 -1.98
C SER A 368 14.19 -15.38 -2.68
N THR A 369 15.10 -14.54 -2.17
CA THR A 369 15.30 -13.19 -2.68
C THR A 369 16.71 -12.69 -2.41
N ASN A 370 17.26 -11.90 -3.34
CA ASN A 370 18.49 -11.12 -3.16
C ASN A 370 18.23 -9.67 -2.70
N LEU A 371 16.98 -9.32 -2.37
CA LEU A 371 16.61 -7.98 -1.93
C LEU A 371 17.19 -7.71 -0.54
N PRO A 372 18.03 -6.68 -0.35
CA PRO A 372 18.60 -6.41 0.97
C PRO A 372 17.52 -5.88 1.91
N TYR A 373 17.55 -6.26 3.19
CA TYR A 373 16.59 -5.75 4.19
C TYR A 373 16.52 -4.22 4.24
N SER A 374 17.65 -3.55 4.03
CA SER A 374 17.72 -2.10 3.97
C SER A 374 16.82 -1.52 2.88
N PHE A 375 16.59 -2.24 1.78
CA PHE A 375 15.70 -1.82 0.71
C PHE A 375 14.26 -1.63 1.21
N LEU A 376 13.74 -2.54 2.03
CA LEU A 376 12.40 -2.40 2.62
C LEU A 376 12.29 -1.13 3.48
N LEU A 377 13.36 -0.79 4.20
CA LEU A 377 13.40 0.40 5.06
C LEU A 377 13.57 1.69 4.26
N THR A 378 14.44 1.70 3.24
CA THR A 378 14.75 2.90 2.47
C THR A 378 13.71 3.19 1.38
N ASN A 379 13.14 2.16 0.77
CA ASN A 379 12.15 2.29 -0.29
C ASN A 379 10.72 2.08 0.20
N GLY A 380 10.50 1.60 1.43
CA GLY A 380 9.15 1.34 1.95
C GLY A 380 8.23 2.56 1.87
N LEU A 381 8.72 3.76 2.22
CA LEU A 381 7.94 5.00 2.07
C LEU A 381 7.63 5.33 0.61
N SER A 382 8.59 5.12 -0.29
CA SER A 382 8.40 5.35 -1.73
C SER A 382 7.42 4.35 -2.33
N VAL A 383 7.38 3.11 -1.84
CA VAL A 383 6.40 2.09 -2.23
C VAL A 383 5.00 2.47 -1.75
N ILE A 384 4.87 2.95 -0.50
CA ILE A 384 3.58 3.43 0.03
C ILE A 384 3.08 4.64 -0.78
N GLU A 385 3.95 5.62 -1.03
CA GLU A 385 3.62 6.79 -1.87
C GLU A 385 3.25 6.34 -3.30
N GLY A 386 4.03 5.42 -3.86
CA GLY A 386 3.79 4.80 -5.17
C GLY A 386 2.40 4.17 -5.28
N ALA A 387 2.07 3.31 -4.30
CA ALA A 387 0.78 2.66 -4.26
C ALA A 387 -0.35 3.71 -4.18
N GLN A 388 -0.20 4.75 -3.35
CA GLN A 388 -1.21 5.80 -3.19
C GLN A 388 -1.48 6.57 -4.48
N ASN A 389 -0.44 6.83 -5.27
CA ASN A 389 -0.55 7.56 -6.55
C ASN A 389 -1.09 6.72 -7.71
N GLY A 390 -1.08 5.39 -7.58
CA GLY A 390 -1.68 4.46 -8.53
C GLY A 390 -0.75 3.35 -8.98
N ILE A 391 -1.36 2.25 -9.45
CA ILE A 391 -0.66 1.07 -9.97
C ILE A 391 -0.95 0.96 -11.47
N GLU A 392 0.07 1.14 -12.30
CA GLU A 392 0.02 0.89 -13.73
C GLU A 392 0.29 -0.59 -14.02
N ARG A 393 -0.44 -1.15 -14.98
CA ARG A 393 -0.50 -2.59 -15.22
C ARG A 393 -0.37 -2.87 -16.70
N LEU A 394 0.43 -3.88 -17.04
CA LEU A 394 0.56 -4.40 -18.40
C LEU A 394 0.65 -5.92 -18.36
N THR A 395 -0.03 -6.60 -19.27
CA THR A 395 0.14 -8.03 -19.51
C THR A 395 0.81 -8.20 -20.87
N ILE A 396 1.79 -9.09 -20.95
CA ILE A 396 2.54 -9.37 -22.18
C ILE A 396 2.37 -10.86 -22.53
N PRO A 397 1.72 -11.17 -23.66
CA PRO A 397 0.99 -10.26 -24.55
C PRO A 397 -0.31 -9.71 -23.93
N GLU A 398 -0.82 -8.61 -24.49
CA GLU A 398 -2.18 -8.12 -24.27
C GLU A 398 -3.20 -9.05 -24.95
N LEU A 399 -4.46 -9.01 -24.49
CA LEU A 399 -5.52 -9.85 -25.05
C LEU A 399 -5.64 -9.66 -26.56
N GLY A 400 -5.49 -10.75 -27.32
CA GLY A 400 -5.59 -10.74 -28.78
C GLY A 400 -4.35 -10.21 -29.51
N ASP A 401 -3.25 -9.94 -28.80
CA ASP A 401 -2.00 -9.42 -29.39
C ASP A 401 -0.88 -10.48 -29.44
N TRP A 402 -1.21 -11.65 -29.98
CA TRP A 402 -0.26 -12.72 -30.27
C TRP A 402 -0.70 -13.52 -31.50
N VAL A 403 0.21 -14.34 -32.01
CA VAL A 403 -0.06 -15.39 -32.98
C VAL A 403 0.24 -16.72 -32.31
N ASP A 404 -0.67 -17.68 -32.44
CA ASP A 404 -0.41 -19.05 -31.98
C ASP A 404 0.68 -19.68 -32.84
N ASP A 405 1.71 -20.21 -32.19
CA ASP A 405 2.84 -20.91 -32.83
C ASP A 405 3.26 -22.09 -31.96
N TYR A 406 4.38 -22.74 -32.28
CA TYR A 406 4.89 -23.89 -31.56
C TYR A 406 6.31 -23.68 -31.08
N ASP A 407 6.60 -24.15 -29.87
CA ASP A 407 7.97 -24.23 -29.38
C ASP A 407 8.78 -25.33 -30.10
N VAL A 408 10.08 -25.40 -29.83
CA VAL A 408 10.99 -26.40 -30.41
C VAL A 408 10.58 -27.86 -30.14
N TYR A 409 9.71 -28.09 -29.14
CA TYR A 409 9.22 -29.41 -28.73
C TYR A 409 7.82 -29.71 -29.29
N GLY A 410 7.23 -28.80 -30.08
CA GLY A 410 5.91 -28.95 -30.68
C GLY A 410 4.74 -28.60 -29.74
N GLY A 411 5.01 -27.94 -28.60
CA GLY A 411 3.99 -27.42 -27.71
C GLY A 411 3.44 -26.06 -28.19
N GLN A 412 2.13 -25.85 -28.10
CA GLN A 412 1.50 -24.57 -28.46
C GLN A 412 2.05 -23.44 -27.58
N ALA A 413 2.41 -22.32 -28.20
CA ALA A 413 3.04 -21.16 -27.58
C ALA A 413 2.53 -19.84 -28.21
N LEU A 414 2.92 -18.71 -27.62
CA LEU A 414 2.45 -17.38 -28.01
C LEU A 414 3.59 -16.59 -28.66
N LEU A 415 3.51 -16.33 -29.95
CA LEU A 415 4.45 -15.46 -30.66
C LEU A 415 3.98 -14.00 -30.58
N VAL A 416 4.88 -13.09 -30.18
CA VAL A 416 4.56 -11.67 -29.96
C VAL A 416 5.52 -10.74 -30.69
N ASP A 417 5.06 -9.54 -31.04
CA ASP A 417 5.96 -8.46 -31.49
C ASP A 417 6.76 -7.90 -30.29
N GLN A 418 7.95 -8.45 -30.08
CA GLN A 418 8.83 -8.04 -29.00
C GLN A 418 9.22 -6.55 -29.08
N ASN A 419 9.35 -5.96 -30.28
CA ASN A 419 9.72 -4.55 -30.42
C ASN A 419 8.60 -3.61 -29.98
N LYS A 420 7.34 -3.98 -30.25
CA LYS A 420 6.16 -3.30 -29.71
C LYS A 420 6.19 -3.27 -28.19
N TYR A 421 6.42 -4.42 -27.55
CA TYR A 421 6.47 -4.50 -26.08
C TYR A 421 7.69 -3.82 -25.47
N LYS A 422 8.87 -3.90 -26.10
CA LYS A 422 10.04 -3.09 -25.72
C LYS A 422 9.70 -1.60 -25.70
N THR A 423 8.97 -1.12 -26.71
CA THR A 423 8.57 0.29 -26.81
C THR A 423 7.59 0.67 -25.69
N LYS A 424 6.59 -0.17 -25.42
CA LYS A 424 5.65 0.05 -24.29
C LYS A 424 6.36 0.08 -22.94
N LEU A 425 7.29 -0.85 -22.70
CA LEU A 425 8.07 -0.89 -21.47
C LEU A 425 8.95 0.35 -21.29
N ALA A 426 9.52 0.89 -22.37
CA ALA A 426 10.26 2.14 -22.34
C ALA A 426 9.35 3.35 -22.05
N GLN A 427 8.14 3.39 -22.63
CA GLN A 427 7.15 4.43 -22.34
C GLN A 427 6.67 4.39 -20.88
N MET A 428 6.60 3.19 -20.30
CA MET A 428 6.37 2.99 -18.87
C MET A 428 7.61 3.31 -18.03
N GLY A 429 8.76 3.67 -18.59
CA GLY A 429 9.97 3.98 -17.82
C GLY A 429 10.59 2.76 -17.11
N MET A 430 10.35 1.55 -17.60
CA MET A 430 10.90 0.32 -17.00
C MET A 430 12.24 -0.11 -17.62
N ARG A 431 12.76 0.65 -18.60
CA ARG A 431 13.99 0.39 -19.37
C ARG A 431 15.01 1.53 -19.23
#